data_AF-A0A284RT18-F1
#
_entry.id   AF-A0A284RT18-F1
#
_cell.length_a   1.000
_cell.length_b   1.000
_cell.length_c   1.000
_cell.angle_alpha   90.00
_cell.angle_beta   90.00
_cell.angle_gamma   90.00
#
_symmetry.space_group_name_H-M   'P 1'
#
loop_
_entity.id
_entity.type
_entity.pdbx_description
1 polymer ?
#
loop_
_entity_poly.entity_id
_entity_poly.type
_entity_poly.pdbx_seq_one_letter_code
_entity_poly.pdbx_strand_id
1 'polypeptide(L)'
;MDNPHTHSSSSRARGRGGRRGSTTTNRNRNKKKKREITDGLSADPVTTLTVPLSTGKVAIRDPKCIGSYNWVDSPSPTILVPGSPRIWRNKPTPFTIRPDSGNHFCDQNGYRLPNTPLLPILVAIDEMAARAEIPIDWPSVDFITDRNGLRKLLDWVGGTKQSFRIDLQLAGTKTVLCNRWEPKARLKVFGGYGYNFEDTMTHAAPGCERSSAGHHRIVTYDLAGLKMVVRCETDACHAPQNVPSSSTSRQSAQRVSTATFSKSTTSTHAVDPSTFLTVIHAGKPVASESVIELTTRKGLRGSTQKLKNKYQQLYFSQTPELIVGLHNNGRFTDVQRNTIESLAYFADGVQGRLATLGKALRDIQDLVVKSGREGRLSLIGRGRDLLVFERLSAASCLPEIYLKRFVKSG
;
A
#
# COMPACT_ATOMS: atom_id res chain seq x y z
N MET A 1 71.54 -41.27 44.94
CA MET A 1 71.93 -39.96 45.48
C MET A 1 71.03 -38.92 44.82
N ASP A 2 70.14 -38.37 45.64
CA ASP A 2 69.49 -37.04 45.60
C ASP A 2 68.79 -36.51 44.32
N ASN A 3 67.49 -36.24 44.51
CA ASN A 3 66.60 -35.34 43.75
C ASN A 3 66.93 -33.86 44.18
N PRO A 4 66.38 -32.73 43.61
CA PRO A 4 65.22 -32.61 42.70
C PRO A 4 65.15 -31.43 41.68
N HIS A 5 64.05 -31.42 40.90
CA HIS A 5 63.28 -30.28 40.30
C HIS A 5 63.86 -29.55 39.05
N THR A 6 63.12 -29.21 37.97
CA THR A 6 61.67 -29.24 37.64
C THR A 6 61.40 -28.90 36.16
N HIS A 7 60.32 -29.49 35.62
CA HIS A 7 59.36 -28.97 34.61
C HIS A 7 59.83 -28.66 33.17
N SER A 8 59.07 -28.93 32.10
CA SER A 8 57.74 -29.51 31.91
C SER A 8 57.57 -29.90 30.43
N SER A 9 57.32 -31.19 30.21
CA SER A 9 56.74 -31.94 29.07
C SER A 9 55.51 -31.28 28.39
N SER A 10 54.99 -31.64 27.21
CA SER A 10 55.23 -32.67 26.16
C SER A 10 54.33 -32.31 24.97
N SER A 11 54.83 -32.13 23.74
CA SER A 11 54.88 -33.09 22.62
C SER A 11 53.63 -33.96 22.33
N ARG A 12 52.94 -33.56 21.25
CA ARG A 12 52.40 -34.35 20.11
C ARG A 12 52.40 -35.90 20.23
N ALA A 13 51.26 -36.55 19.93
CA ALA A 13 51.02 -37.21 18.63
C ALA A 13 49.70 -38.01 18.54
N ARG A 14 48.99 -37.79 17.42
CA ARG A 14 48.22 -38.73 16.56
C ARG A 14 47.16 -39.67 17.17
N GLY A 15 45.90 -39.44 16.78
CA GLY A 15 44.81 -40.43 16.79
C GLY A 15 43.84 -40.19 15.62
N ARG A 16 43.73 -41.18 14.73
CA ARG A 16 42.76 -41.28 13.62
C ARG A 16 41.36 -41.59 14.16
N GLY A 17 40.33 -41.07 13.48
CA GLY A 17 39.03 -41.72 13.31
C GLY A 17 38.05 -41.65 14.48
N GLY A 18 37.14 -40.67 14.43
CA GLY A 18 35.96 -40.64 15.28
C GLY A 18 34.79 -39.99 14.56
N ARG A 19 33.85 -40.81 14.05
CA ARG A 19 32.50 -40.39 13.65
C ARG A 19 31.86 -39.64 14.82
N ARG A 20 31.72 -38.32 14.72
CA ARG A 20 30.79 -37.55 15.55
C ARG A 20 29.62 -37.13 14.70
N GLY A 21 28.45 -37.70 15.03
CA GLY A 21 27.17 -37.35 14.44
C GLY A 21 26.99 -35.84 14.51
N SER A 22 26.86 -35.23 13.34
CA SER A 22 26.33 -33.88 13.23
C SER A 22 24.86 -33.97 13.61
N THR A 23 24.55 -33.63 14.87
CA THR A 23 23.19 -33.32 15.31
C THR A 23 22.74 -32.15 14.47
N THR A 24 22.08 -32.48 13.35
CA THR A 24 21.45 -31.51 12.48
C THR A 24 20.32 -30.93 13.31
N THR A 25 20.58 -29.80 13.97
CA THR A 25 19.53 -29.02 14.62
C THR A 25 18.56 -28.63 13.52
N ASN A 26 17.49 -29.40 13.44
CA ASN A 26 16.42 -29.25 12.50
C ASN A 26 15.75 -27.92 12.87
N ARG A 27 16.25 -26.81 12.31
CA ARG A 27 15.60 -25.51 12.37
C ARG A 27 14.29 -25.70 11.62
N ASN A 28 13.27 -26.09 12.38
CA ASN A 28 11.87 -26.09 11.98
C ASN A 28 11.53 -24.64 11.63
N ARG A 29 11.85 -24.24 10.40
CA ARG A 29 11.31 -23.05 9.77
C ARG A 29 9.82 -23.35 9.66
N ASN A 30 9.08 -22.92 10.67
CA ASN A 30 7.63 -22.90 10.67
C ASN A 30 7.21 -22.01 9.48
N LYS A 31 7.10 -22.61 8.28
CA LYS A 31 6.49 -21.96 7.12
C LYS A 31 5.05 -21.74 7.56
N LYS A 32 4.74 -20.52 8.05
CA LYS A 32 3.35 -20.14 8.37
C LYS A 32 2.48 -20.58 7.20
N LYS A 33 1.58 -21.53 7.46
CA LYS A 33 0.69 -22.10 6.44
C LYS A 33 -0.06 -20.95 5.78
N LYS A 34 -0.34 -21.08 4.48
CA LYS A 34 -1.21 -20.13 3.77
C LYS A 34 -2.55 -20.10 4.52
N ARG A 35 -3.05 -18.91 4.81
CA ARG A 35 -4.37 -18.74 5.43
C ARG A 35 -5.44 -19.10 4.41
N GLU A 36 -6.46 -19.83 4.83
CA GLU A 36 -7.63 -20.08 3.99
C GLU A 36 -8.54 -18.85 4.01
N ILE A 37 -9.22 -18.62 2.88
CA ILE A 37 -10.00 -17.38 2.70
C ILE A 37 -11.14 -17.25 3.72
N THR A 38 -11.61 -18.39 4.24
CA THR A 38 -12.65 -18.51 5.26
C THR A 38 -12.14 -18.56 6.70
N ASP A 39 -10.82 -18.39 6.93
CA ASP A 39 -10.26 -18.44 8.29
C ASP A 39 -10.92 -17.41 9.22
N GLY A 40 -11.45 -17.86 10.35
CA GLY A 40 -12.08 -17.01 11.36
C GLY A 40 -13.45 -16.44 10.96
N LEU A 41 -14.14 -17.08 10.01
CA LEU A 41 -15.50 -16.75 9.59
C LEU A 41 -16.51 -17.77 10.13
N SER A 42 -17.79 -17.39 10.11
CA SER A 42 -18.92 -18.32 10.27
C SER A 42 -18.86 -19.47 9.25
N ALA A 43 -19.48 -20.61 9.58
CA ALA A 43 -19.51 -21.76 8.69
C ALA A 43 -20.23 -21.45 7.37
N ASP A 44 -21.37 -20.76 7.47
CA ASP A 44 -22.22 -20.40 6.36
C ASP A 44 -22.24 -18.88 6.14
N PRO A 45 -22.45 -18.41 4.88
CA PRO A 45 -22.66 -17.00 4.62
C PRO A 45 -24.01 -16.55 5.20
N VAL A 46 -24.03 -15.36 5.80
CA VAL A 46 -25.26 -14.74 6.31
C VAL A 46 -26.15 -14.21 5.18
N THR A 47 -25.54 -13.80 4.07
CA THR A 47 -26.26 -13.41 2.84
C THR A 47 -25.33 -13.44 1.64
N THR A 48 -25.90 -13.28 0.45
CA THR A 48 -25.17 -13.08 -0.81
C THR A 48 -25.62 -11.78 -1.45
N LEU A 49 -24.68 -10.88 -1.73
CA LEU A 49 -24.97 -9.64 -2.46
C LEU A 49 -25.07 -9.94 -3.95
N THR A 50 -26.12 -9.41 -4.57
CA THR A 50 -26.30 -9.44 -6.02
C THR A 50 -25.69 -8.19 -6.65
N VAL A 51 -25.29 -8.27 -7.91
CA VAL A 51 -24.79 -7.10 -8.64
C VAL A 51 -25.99 -6.18 -8.91
N PRO A 52 -26.00 -4.94 -8.40
CA PRO A 52 -27.15 -4.08 -8.56
C PRO A 52 -27.27 -3.55 -10.00
N LEU A 53 -28.49 -3.38 -10.48
CA LEU A 53 -28.73 -2.70 -11.75
C LEU A 53 -28.54 -1.19 -11.55
N SER A 54 -27.70 -0.61 -12.40
CA SER A 54 -27.48 0.83 -12.48
C SER A 54 -27.14 1.21 -13.92
N THR A 55 -27.67 2.35 -14.36
CA THR A 55 -27.40 2.94 -15.67
C THR A 55 -26.95 4.37 -15.43
N GLY A 56 -25.83 4.78 -16.03
CA GLY A 56 -25.33 6.14 -15.91
C GLY A 56 -23.81 6.21 -16.03
N LYS A 57 -23.31 7.44 -15.88
CA LYS A 57 -21.87 7.73 -15.80
C LYS A 57 -21.56 8.29 -14.42
N VAL A 58 -20.42 7.90 -13.87
CA VAL A 58 -19.93 8.37 -12.58
C VAL A 58 -18.50 8.86 -12.76
N ALA A 59 -18.25 10.07 -12.29
CA ALA A 59 -16.93 10.64 -12.19
C ALA A 59 -16.53 10.75 -10.72
N ILE A 60 -15.23 10.60 -10.46
CA ILE A 60 -14.63 11.02 -9.20
C ILE A 60 -14.64 12.54 -9.17
N ARG A 61 -15.06 13.14 -8.06
CA ARG A 61 -15.10 14.60 -7.86
C ARG A 61 -14.23 15.01 -6.67
N ASP A 62 -13.67 16.22 -6.79
CA ASP A 62 -12.89 16.88 -5.74
C ASP A 62 -11.74 16.03 -5.15
N PRO A 63 -10.89 15.38 -5.97
CA PRO A 63 -9.80 14.56 -5.47
C PRO A 63 -8.74 15.39 -4.76
N LYS A 64 -8.41 15.02 -3.51
CA LYS A 64 -7.38 15.67 -2.70
C LYS A 64 -6.51 14.63 -2.01
N CYS A 65 -5.20 14.89 -1.95
CA CYS A 65 -4.30 14.12 -1.11
C CYS A 65 -4.32 14.70 0.30
N ILE A 66 -4.78 13.92 1.28
CA ILE A 66 -4.97 14.39 2.68
C ILE A 66 -3.98 13.76 3.65
N GLY A 67 -3.21 12.77 3.20
CA GLY A 67 -2.19 12.12 4.01
C GLY A 67 -1.24 11.31 3.14
N SER A 68 -0.03 11.05 3.63
CA SER A 68 0.88 10.10 3.01
C SER A 68 1.91 9.59 4.00
N TYR A 69 2.49 8.43 3.71
CA TYR A 69 3.56 7.85 4.52
C TYR A 69 4.40 6.82 3.77
N ASN A 70 5.59 6.54 4.29
CA ASN A 70 6.40 5.39 3.92
C ASN A 70 6.61 4.48 5.12
N TRP A 71 6.75 3.18 4.90
CA TRP A 71 7.18 2.25 5.96
C TRP A 71 8.69 2.15 6.04
N VAL A 72 9.23 2.11 7.26
CA VAL A 72 10.66 1.86 7.52
C VAL A 72 10.86 0.40 7.92
N ASP A 73 12.01 -0.19 7.56
CA ASP A 73 12.38 -1.53 8.04
C ASP A 73 12.97 -1.38 9.43
N SER A 74 12.07 -1.40 10.41
CA SER A 74 12.39 -1.27 11.82
C SER A 74 11.84 -2.47 12.59
N PRO A 75 12.47 -2.88 13.71
CA PRO A 75 11.90 -3.88 14.61
C PRO A 75 10.52 -3.47 15.14
N SER A 76 10.28 -2.17 15.31
CA SER A 76 8.99 -1.59 15.67
C SER A 76 8.22 -1.07 14.45
N PRO A 77 6.89 -1.04 14.49
CA PRO A 77 6.10 -0.34 13.48
C PRO A 77 6.50 1.13 13.40
N THR A 78 7.10 1.54 12.28
CA THR A 78 7.63 2.89 12.09
C THR A 78 7.30 3.40 10.69
N ILE A 79 6.76 4.60 10.61
CA ILE A 79 6.46 5.29 9.35
C ILE A 79 7.18 6.64 9.24
N LEU A 80 7.48 7.04 8.01
CA LEU A 80 7.86 8.41 7.68
C LEU A 80 6.61 9.20 7.31
N VAL A 81 6.41 10.40 7.87
CA VAL A 81 5.27 11.27 7.53
C VAL A 81 5.76 12.70 7.21
N PRO A 82 5.37 13.31 6.07
CA PRO A 82 4.52 12.75 5.02
C PRO A 82 5.18 11.61 4.22
N GLY A 83 6.49 11.40 4.40
CA GLY A 83 7.27 10.58 3.48
C GLY A 83 7.25 11.18 2.07
N SER A 84 7.79 10.46 1.09
CA SER A 84 7.74 10.81 -0.33
C SER A 84 7.89 9.55 -1.20
N PRO A 85 7.25 9.50 -2.38
CA PRO A 85 7.51 8.48 -3.39
C PRO A 85 8.93 8.63 -3.93
N ARG A 86 9.42 7.60 -4.63
CA ARG A 86 10.74 7.65 -5.27
C ARG A 86 10.73 8.64 -6.43
N ILE A 87 11.83 9.32 -6.67
CA ILE A 87 11.94 10.33 -7.75
C ILE A 87 12.35 9.66 -9.05
N TRP A 88 11.57 9.87 -10.11
CA TRP A 88 11.83 9.39 -11.46
C TRP A 88 13.14 9.93 -12.03
N ARG A 89 14.01 9.03 -12.53
CA ARG A 89 15.34 9.36 -13.08
C ARG A 89 15.35 9.58 -14.59
N ASN A 90 14.31 9.14 -15.30
CA ASN A 90 14.23 9.20 -16.77
C ASN A 90 15.49 8.66 -17.49
N LYS A 91 16.03 7.52 -17.04
CA LYS A 91 17.26 6.94 -17.61
C LYS A 91 17.07 6.62 -19.12
N PRO A 92 18.06 6.92 -19.98
CA PRO A 92 17.97 6.59 -21.40
C PRO A 92 17.96 5.08 -21.65
N THR A 93 17.27 4.67 -22.71
CA THR A 93 17.28 3.30 -23.25
C THR A 93 18.33 3.17 -24.36
N PRO A 94 18.86 1.97 -24.64
CA PRO A 94 18.55 0.71 -23.97
C PRO A 94 19.31 0.50 -22.66
N PHE A 95 18.75 -0.31 -21.77
CA PHE A 95 19.45 -0.80 -20.57
C PHE A 95 18.98 -2.22 -20.22
N THR A 96 19.76 -2.94 -19.41
CA THR A 96 19.44 -4.30 -18.98
C THR A 96 19.39 -4.38 -17.48
N ILE A 97 18.39 -5.10 -16.94
CA ILE A 97 18.26 -5.38 -15.51
C ILE A 97 18.09 -6.88 -15.27
N ARG A 98 18.42 -7.32 -14.05
CA ARG A 98 18.21 -8.70 -13.63
C ARG A 98 16.72 -8.95 -13.36
N PRO A 99 16.25 -10.21 -13.45
CA PRO A 99 14.89 -10.56 -13.05
C PRO A 99 14.64 -10.26 -11.57
N ASP A 100 13.38 -9.99 -11.22
CA ASP A 100 12.99 -9.74 -9.84
C ASP A 100 13.21 -10.99 -8.98
N SER A 101 13.62 -10.77 -7.73
CA SER A 101 13.79 -11.83 -6.75
C SER A 101 13.63 -11.28 -5.34
N GLY A 102 13.20 -12.13 -4.41
CA GLY A 102 13.12 -11.77 -3.00
C GLY A 102 11.68 -11.79 -2.48
N ASN A 103 11.43 -11.06 -1.40
CA ASN A 103 10.13 -11.03 -0.73
C ASN A 103 9.55 -9.63 -0.80
N HIS A 104 8.38 -9.49 -1.42
CA HIS A 104 7.67 -8.22 -1.57
C HIS A 104 6.39 -8.23 -0.74
N PHE A 105 6.02 -7.07 -0.20
CA PHE A 105 4.76 -6.91 0.50
C PHE A 105 3.63 -6.80 -0.51
N CYS A 106 2.57 -7.59 -0.30
CA CYS A 106 1.29 -7.29 -0.94
C CYS A 106 0.38 -6.52 0.01
N ASP A 107 0.52 -6.71 1.33
CA ASP A 107 -0.18 -5.92 2.35
C ASP A 107 0.78 -5.53 3.49
N GLN A 108 1.36 -4.34 3.38
CA GLN A 108 2.39 -3.89 4.31
C GLN A 108 1.79 -3.45 5.65
N ASN A 109 0.60 -2.85 5.66
CA ASN A 109 -0.06 -2.47 6.91
C ASN A 109 -0.49 -3.72 7.69
N GLY A 110 -1.15 -4.69 7.05
CA GLY A 110 -1.54 -5.93 7.72
C GLY A 110 -0.33 -6.77 8.17
N TYR A 111 0.84 -6.58 7.56
CA TYR A 111 2.08 -7.21 8.05
C TYR A 111 2.67 -6.49 9.27
N ARG A 112 2.79 -5.16 9.21
CA ARG A 112 3.50 -4.36 10.22
C ARG A 112 2.62 -4.05 11.45
N LEU A 113 1.31 -3.90 11.25
CA LEU A 113 0.30 -3.66 12.29
C LEU A 113 -0.93 -4.58 12.07
N PRO A 114 -0.80 -5.90 12.29
CA PRO A 114 -1.88 -6.85 12.01
C PRO A 114 -3.15 -6.62 12.82
N ASN A 115 -3.03 -6.05 14.03
CA ASN A 115 -4.17 -5.83 14.93
C ASN A 115 -4.91 -4.52 14.63
N THR A 116 -4.26 -3.54 14.01
CA THR A 116 -4.81 -2.21 13.72
C THR A 116 -4.34 -1.69 12.36
N PRO A 117 -4.59 -2.42 11.26
CA PRO A 117 -3.99 -2.16 9.95
C PRO A 117 -4.39 -0.83 9.32
N LEU A 118 -5.47 -0.21 9.79
CA LEU A 118 -5.90 1.11 9.30
C LEU A 118 -5.30 2.27 10.11
N LEU A 119 -4.64 2.01 11.26
CA LEU A 119 -4.07 3.06 12.11
C LEU A 119 -3.09 3.99 11.38
N PRO A 120 -2.17 3.51 10.52
CA PRO A 120 -1.26 4.40 9.78
C PRO A 120 -1.96 5.43 8.90
N ILE A 121 -3.19 5.13 8.43
CA ILE A 121 -3.95 6.06 7.60
C ILE A 121 -4.34 7.29 8.42
N LEU A 122 -4.93 7.08 9.61
CA LEU A 122 -5.40 8.19 10.44
C LEU A 122 -4.23 8.96 11.06
N VAL A 123 -3.18 8.27 11.52
CA VAL A 123 -1.98 8.92 12.06
C VAL A 123 -1.30 9.80 11.02
N ALA A 124 -1.14 9.33 9.78
CA ALA A 124 -0.53 10.13 8.72
C ALA A 124 -1.37 11.38 8.35
N ILE A 125 -2.70 11.26 8.37
CA ILE A 125 -3.59 12.41 8.18
C ILE A 125 -3.44 13.40 9.33
N ASP A 126 -3.49 12.96 10.58
CA ASP A 126 -3.38 13.83 11.75
C ASP A 126 -2.08 14.64 11.75
N GLU A 127 -0.96 13.96 11.51
CA GLU A 127 0.37 14.56 11.49
C GLU A 127 0.56 15.57 10.35
N MET A 128 -0.13 15.38 9.23
CA MET A 128 -0.16 16.36 8.14
C MET A 128 -1.14 17.49 8.40
N ALA A 129 -2.32 17.20 8.94
CA ALA A 129 -3.35 18.20 9.26
C ALA A 129 -2.88 19.16 10.35
N ALA A 130 -2.14 18.70 11.36
CA ALA A 130 -1.54 19.56 12.37
C ALA A 130 -0.54 20.58 11.81
N ARG A 131 -0.02 20.34 10.59
CA ARG A 131 0.96 21.21 9.91
C ARG A 131 0.35 22.05 8.78
N ALA A 132 -0.80 21.66 8.25
CA ALA A 132 -1.40 22.24 7.05
C ALA A 132 -2.87 22.67 7.22
N GLU A 133 -3.45 22.52 8.42
CA GLU A 133 -4.84 22.86 8.76
C GLU A 133 -5.89 22.34 7.76
N ILE A 134 -5.78 21.06 7.38
CA ILE A 134 -6.82 20.39 6.57
C ILE A 134 -7.69 19.53 7.51
N PRO A 135 -8.75 20.08 8.13
CA PRO A 135 -9.62 19.29 8.99
C PRO A 135 -10.38 18.26 8.17
N ILE A 136 -10.46 17.03 8.67
CA ILE A 136 -11.30 15.98 8.13
C ILE A 136 -12.51 15.80 9.04
N ASP A 137 -13.70 16.05 8.50
CA ASP A 137 -14.97 15.72 9.13
C ASP A 137 -15.21 14.21 9.04
N TRP A 138 -14.60 13.46 9.97
CA TRP A 138 -14.68 12.00 10.03
C TRP A 138 -16.12 11.45 10.03
N PRO A 139 -17.09 12.01 10.79
CA PRO A 139 -18.49 11.57 10.73
C PRO A 139 -19.14 11.68 9.34
N SER A 140 -18.62 12.54 8.46
CA SER A 140 -19.12 12.66 7.08
C SER A 140 -18.59 11.62 6.11
N VAL A 141 -17.48 10.93 6.44
CA VAL A 141 -16.84 9.93 5.57
C VAL A 141 -17.71 8.68 5.47
N ASP A 142 -17.91 8.17 4.27
CA ASP A 142 -18.71 6.96 4.03
C ASP A 142 -17.84 5.70 4.02
N PHE A 143 -16.64 5.77 3.44
CA PHE A 143 -15.74 4.62 3.31
C PHE A 143 -14.29 4.98 3.60
N ILE A 144 -13.61 4.12 4.36
CA ILE A 144 -12.15 4.05 4.40
C ILE A 144 -11.74 2.72 3.79
N THR A 145 -11.03 2.76 2.67
CA THR A 145 -10.65 1.57 1.92
C THR A 145 -9.27 1.74 1.27
N ASP A 146 -8.85 0.76 0.49
CA ASP A 146 -7.71 0.90 -0.39
C ASP A 146 -8.08 0.71 -1.87
N ARG A 147 -7.19 1.20 -2.74
CA ARG A 147 -7.31 1.07 -4.19
C ARG A 147 -7.49 -0.38 -4.64
N ASN A 148 -6.96 -1.36 -3.90
CA ASN A 148 -7.08 -2.77 -4.22
C ASN A 148 -8.50 -3.30 -3.97
N GLY A 149 -9.12 -2.92 -2.85
CA GLY A 149 -10.49 -3.25 -2.51
C GLY A 149 -11.48 -2.72 -3.56
N LEU A 150 -11.34 -1.45 -3.96
CA LEU A 150 -12.18 -0.86 -5.00
C LEU A 150 -12.06 -1.57 -6.35
N ARG A 151 -10.85 -1.99 -6.74
CA ARG A 151 -10.63 -2.77 -7.97
C ARG A 151 -11.30 -4.14 -7.91
N LYS A 152 -11.16 -4.85 -6.78
CA LYS A 152 -11.81 -6.16 -6.56
C LYS A 152 -13.34 -6.05 -6.67
N LEU A 153 -13.93 -5.02 -6.05
CA LEU A 153 -15.37 -4.75 -6.15
C LEU A 153 -15.79 -4.34 -7.56
N LEU A 154 -15.00 -3.51 -8.26
CA LEU A 154 -15.27 -3.13 -9.65
C LEU A 154 -15.23 -4.34 -10.60
N ASP A 155 -14.29 -5.26 -10.39
CA ASP A 155 -14.19 -6.49 -11.18
C ASP A 155 -15.36 -7.44 -10.88
N TRP A 156 -15.82 -7.52 -9.63
CA TRP A 156 -17.00 -8.28 -9.23
C TRP A 156 -18.27 -7.78 -9.93
N VAL A 157 -18.57 -6.47 -9.84
CA VAL A 157 -19.75 -5.90 -10.53
C VAL A 157 -19.63 -6.00 -12.06
N GLY A 158 -18.40 -6.12 -12.58
CA GLY A 158 -18.13 -6.41 -13.98
C GLY A 158 -18.28 -7.87 -14.39
N GLY A 159 -18.73 -8.76 -13.50
CA GLY A 159 -18.93 -10.19 -13.77
C GLY A 159 -17.65 -11.02 -13.90
N THR A 160 -16.50 -10.46 -13.49
CA THR A 160 -15.22 -11.19 -13.51
C THR A 160 -15.22 -12.23 -12.38
N LYS A 161 -14.58 -13.38 -12.60
CA LYS A 161 -14.41 -14.38 -11.55
C LYS A 161 -13.51 -13.86 -10.44
N GLN A 162 -13.95 -13.99 -9.19
CA GLN A 162 -13.35 -13.43 -8.00
C GLN A 162 -12.76 -14.52 -7.09
N SER A 163 -11.68 -14.14 -6.42
CA SER A 163 -11.11 -14.86 -5.28
C SER A 163 -10.45 -13.83 -4.37
N PHE A 164 -11.25 -13.20 -3.50
CA PHE A 164 -10.76 -12.20 -2.58
C PHE A 164 -11.58 -12.15 -1.30
N ARG A 165 -10.99 -11.55 -0.26
CA ARG A 165 -11.65 -11.21 0.98
C ARG A 165 -11.44 -9.73 1.30
N ILE A 166 -12.50 -9.06 1.77
CA ILE A 166 -12.45 -7.72 2.36
C ILE A 166 -13.17 -7.79 3.70
N ASP A 167 -12.48 -7.40 4.76
CA ASP A 167 -13.03 -7.37 6.10
C ASP A 167 -13.69 -6.02 6.37
N LEU A 168 -14.89 -6.03 6.92
CA LEU A 168 -15.71 -4.84 7.14
C LEU A 168 -16.00 -4.62 8.62
N GLN A 169 -16.03 -3.35 9.00
CA GLN A 169 -16.42 -2.89 10.33
C GLN A 169 -17.10 -1.53 10.23
N LEU A 170 -18.15 -1.31 11.00
CA LEU A 170 -18.78 -0.01 11.15
C LEU A 170 -17.97 0.90 12.09
N ALA A 171 -17.74 2.14 11.68
CA ALA A 171 -17.27 3.22 12.54
C ALA A 171 -18.29 4.35 12.56
N GLY A 172 -18.60 4.86 13.75
CA GLY A 172 -19.66 5.86 13.91
C GLY A 172 -21.03 5.32 13.52
N THR A 173 -21.80 6.10 12.77
CA THR A 173 -23.16 5.75 12.32
C THR A 173 -23.23 5.18 10.92
N LYS A 174 -22.24 5.47 10.05
CA LYS A 174 -22.30 5.11 8.63
C LYS A 174 -20.96 4.72 7.98
N THR A 175 -19.82 5.01 8.61
CA THR A 175 -18.53 4.84 7.95
C THR A 175 -18.16 3.36 7.90
N VAL A 176 -17.94 2.84 6.70
CA VAL A 176 -17.46 1.48 6.49
C VAL A 176 -15.94 1.47 6.44
N LEU A 177 -15.33 0.77 7.39
CA LEU A 177 -13.91 0.46 7.39
C LEU A 177 -13.68 -0.83 6.60
N CYS A 178 -12.99 -0.73 5.47
CA CYS A 178 -12.60 -1.86 4.64
C CYS A 178 -11.14 -2.23 4.91
N ASN A 179 -10.93 -3.31 5.66
CA ASN A 179 -9.61 -3.88 5.86
C ASN A 179 -9.27 -4.89 4.75
N ARG A 180 -8.08 -4.74 4.18
CA ARG A 180 -7.57 -5.68 3.20
C ARG A 180 -7.23 -7.01 3.88
N TRP A 181 -7.61 -8.11 3.22
CA TRP A 181 -7.20 -9.44 3.63
C TRP A 181 -6.41 -10.10 2.51
N GLU A 182 -5.25 -10.65 2.86
CA GLU A 182 -4.41 -11.44 1.95
C GLU A 182 -4.05 -12.80 2.60
N PRO A 183 -4.00 -13.89 1.81
CA PRO A 183 -3.59 -15.20 2.31
C PRO A 183 -2.17 -15.20 2.91
N LYS A 184 -1.33 -14.30 2.40
CA LYS A 184 0.02 -14.00 2.88
C LYS A 184 0.23 -12.51 2.69
N ALA A 185 0.78 -11.82 3.69
CA ALA A 185 1.10 -10.39 3.57
C ALA A 185 2.40 -10.11 2.79
N ARG A 186 3.25 -11.14 2.64
CA ARG A 186 4.46 -11.14 1.81
C ARG A 186 4.45 -12.28 0.81
N LEU A 187 4.83 -11.98 -0.42
CA LEU A 187 4.98 -12.95 -1.49
C LEU A 187 6.45 -13.07 -1.88
N LYS A 188 6.90 -14.30 -2.09
CA LYS A 188 8.20 -14.55 -2.70
C LYS A 188 8.05 -14.34 -4.20
N VAL A 189 8.78 -13.38 -4.73
CA VAL A 189 8.80 -13.06 -6.16
C VAL A 189 10.04 -13.72 -6.76
N PHE A 190 9.86 -14.30 -7.94
CA PHE A 190 10.93 -14.87 -8.74
C PHE A 190 10.57 -14.70 -10.21
N GLY A 191 11.45 -14.03 -10.96
CA GLY A 191 11.17 -13.65 -12.34
C GLY A 191 10.31 -12.38 -12.43
N GLY A 192 10.03 -11.95 -13.66
CA GLY A 192 9.52 -10.59 -13.90
C GLY A 192 10.63 -9.54 -13.82
N TYR A 193 10.27 -8.28 -14.04
CA TYR A 193 11.21 -7.16 -14.15
C TYR A 193 10.63 -5.85 -13.59
N GLY A 194 9.53 -5.92 -12.84
CA GLY A 194 8.80 -4.74 -12.36
C GLY A 194 9.56 -4.03 -11.25
N TYR A 195 9.91 -4.75 -10.20
CA TYR A 195 10.55 -4.16 -9.01
C TYR A 195 11.95 -3.63 -9.33
N ASN A 196 12.75 -4.40 -10.07
CA ASN A 196 14.07 -3.93 -10.48
C ASN A 196 14.01 -2.79 -11.50
N PHE A 197 12.93 -2.69 -12.29
CA PHE A 197 12.71 -1.54 -13.17
C PHE A 197 12.40 -0.28 -12.36
N GLU A 198 11.50 -0.37 -11.37
CA GLU A 198 11.22 0.72 -10.44
C GLU A 198 12.50 1.18 -9.74
N ASP A 199 13.29 0.27 -9.17
CA ASP A 199 14.53 0.62 -8.47
C ASP A 199 15.58 1.25 -9.40
N THR A 200 15.71 0.72 -10.62
CA THR A 200 16.67 1.26 -11.61
C THR A 200 16.27 2.66 -12.09
N MET A 201 14.97 2.86 -12.33
CA MET A 201 14.44 4.08 -12.95
C MET A 201 14.09 5.17 -11.94
N THR A 202 14.28 4.93 -10.64
CA THR A 202 13.96 5.90 -9.60
C THR A 202 15.05 5.98 -8.52
N HIS A 203 15.02 7.01 -7.68
CA HIS A 203 15.84 7.09 -6.47
C HIS A 203 15.01 7.49 -5.25
N ALA A 204 15.51 7.21 -4.05
CA ALA A 204 14.90 7.72 -2.85
C ALA A 204 14.83 9.25 -2.87
N ALA A 205 13.68 9.79 -2.47
CA ALA A 205 13.56 11.23 -2.23
C ALA A 205 14.36 11.62 -0.97
N PRO A 206 14.88 12.86 -0.89
CA PRO A 206 15.61 13.33 0.28
C PRO A 206 14.85 13.11 1.59
N GLY A 207 15.51 12.47 2.57
CA GLY A 207 14.93 12.13 3.88
C GLY A 207 14.13 10.82 3.90
N CYS A 208 13.91 10.18 2.75
CA CYS A 208 13.18 8.91 2.64
C CYS A 208 14.09 7.72 2.32
N GLU A 209 15.42 7.85 2.49
CA GLU A 209 16.42 6.82 2.18
C GLU A 209 16.25 5.57 3.04
N ARG A 210 15.65 5.70 4.23
CA ARG A 210 15.32 4.59 5.14
C ARG A 210 14.01 3.87 4.80
N SER A 211 13.29 4.31 3.77
CA SER A 211 12.05 3.69 3.33
C SER A 211 12.31 2.24 2.86
N SER A 212 11.53 1.30 3.37
CA SER A 212 11.74 -0.14 3.20
C SER A 212 10.96 -0.80 2.08
N ALA A 213 9.95 -0.09 1.57
CA ALA A 213 9.18 -0.39 0.35
C ALA A 213 7.91 0.46 0.39
N GLY A 214 7.49 0.95 -0.78
CA GLY A 214 6.21 1.61 -1.00
C GLY A 214 6.11 3.00 -0.39
N HIS A 215 5.53 3.93 -1.15
CA HIS A 215 4.98 5.17 -0.63
C HIS A 215 3.46 5.07 -0.71
N HIS A 216 2.77 5.32 0.39
CA HIS A 216 1.33 5.25 0.47
C HIS A 216 0.77 6.66 0.52
N ARG A 217 -0.07 7.01 -0.46
CA ARG A 217 -0.90 8.21 -0.43
C ARG A 217 -2.28 7.86 0.09
N ILE A 218 -2.91 8.85 0.71
CA ILE A 218 -4.27 8.78 1.20
C ILE A 218 -5.02 9.91 0.51
N VAL A 219 -5.88 9.52 -0.43
CA VAL A 219 -6.67 10.45 -1.22
C VAL A 219 -8.11 10.43 -0.73
N THR A 220 -8.77 11.59 -0.76
CA THR A 220 -10.21 11.72 -0.54
C THR A 220 -10.87 12.22 -1.80
N TYR A 221 -12.10 11.76 -2.05
CA TYR A 221 -12.93 12.22 -3.15
C TYR A 221 -14.38 11.79 -2.99
N ASP A 222 -15.27 12.37 -3.78
CA ASP A 222 -16.64 11.86 -3.97
C ASP A 222 -16.67 10.83 -5.10
N LEU A 223 -17.26 9.66 -4.83
CA LEU A 223 -17.55 8.63 -5.82
C LEU A 223 -19.03 8.26 -5.74
N ALA A 224 -19.81 8.61 -6.77
CA ALA A 224 -21.25 8.36 -6.83
C ALA A 224 -22.01 8.92 -5.60
N GLY A 225 -21.60 10.08 -5.08
CA GLY A 225 -22.23 10.68 -3.90
C GLY A 225 -21.80 10.05 -2.57
N LEU A 226 -20.71 9.27 -2.54
CA LEU A 226 -20.10 8.71 -1.33
C LEU A 226 -18.76 9.40 -1.09
N LYS A 227 -18.53 9.90 0.12
CA LYS A 227 -17.25 10.48 0.53
C LYS A 227 -16.26 9.37 0.87
N MET A 228 -15.28 9.20 0.00
CA MET A 228 -14.29 8.12 0.06
C MET A 228 -12.98 8.63 0.65
N VAL A 229 -12.35 7.84 1.52
CA VAL A 229 -10.93 7.93 1.88
C VAL A 229 -10.24 6.66 1.39
N VAL A 230 -9.27 6.81 0.50
CA VAL A 230 -8.67 5.69 -0.25
C VAL A 230 -7.16 5.73 -0.11
N ARG A 231 -6.59 4.67 0.45
CA ARG A 231 -5.15 4.44 0.46
C ARG A 231 -4.70 3.83 -0.88
N CYS A 232 -3.64 4.38 -1.45
CA CYS A 232 -2.99 3.83 -2.65
C CYS A 232 -1.46 3.87 -2.51
N GLU A 233 -0.81 2.80 -2.95
CA GLU A 233 0.64 2.83 -3.18
C GLU A 233 0.94 3.68 -4.42
N THR A 234 2.02 4.44 -4.37
CA THR A 234 2.53 5.30 -5.45
C THR A 234 3.98 4.94 -5.72
N ASP A 235 4.27 4.60 -6.97
CA ASP A 235 5.57 4.06 -7.35
C ASP A 235 6.64 5.15 -7.42
N ALA A 236 6.29 6.29 -8.03
CA ALA A 236 7.22 7.39 -8.21
C ALA A 236 6.55 8.78 -8.29
N CYS A 237 7.38 9.82 -8.33
CA CYS A 237 7.00 11.16 -8.76
C CYS A 237 8.07 11.80 -9.64
N HIS A 238 7.69 12.84 -10.38
CA HIS A 238 8.67 13.73 -11.01
C HIS A 238 9.48 14.48 -9.96
N ALA A 239 10.69 14.89 -10.33
CA ALA A 239 11.44 15.84 -9.51
C ALA A 239 10.65 17.15 -9.39
N PRO A 240 10.70 17.84 -8.23
CA PRO A 240 10.10 19.16 -8.10
C PRO A 240 10.63 20.06 -9.22
N GLN A 241 9.73 20.65 -10.02
CA GLN A 241 10.16 21.67 -10.96
C GLN A 241 10.62 22.88 -10.15
N ASN A 242 11.90 23.24 -10.27
CA ASN A 242 12.33 24.58 -9.89
C ASN A 242 11.65 25.53 -10.89
N VAL A 243 10.50 26.10 -10.52
CA VAL A 243 9.92 27.21 -11.27
C VAL A 243 11.00 28.29 -11.38
N PRO A 244 11.45 28.66 -12.60
CA PRO A 244 12.32 29.80 -12.75
C PRO A 244 11.47 31.02 -12.37
N SER A 245 11.83 31.68 -11.27
CA SER A 245 11.29 32.98 -10.93
C SER A 245 11.61 33.94 -12.08
N SER A 246 10.60 34.27 -12.86
CA SER A 246 10.67 35.32 -13.87
C SER A 246 10.72 36.68 -13.18
N SER A 247 11.91 37.20 -12.93
CA SER A 247 12.19 38.64 -13.05
C SER A 247 13.69 38.95 -12.99
N THR A 248 14.07 39.75 -13.97
CA THR A 248 15.37 40.34 -14.28
C THR A 248 16.02 41.04 -13.09
N SER A 249 17.25 40.66 -12.73
CA SER A 249 18.39 41.58 -12.56
C SER A 249 19.67 40.81 -12.24
N ARG A 250 20.75 41.24 -12.88
CA ARG A 250 22.10 40.69 -12.74
C ARG A 250 22.73 41.17 -11.43
N GLN A 251 23.64 40.34 -10.91
CA GLN A 251 24.62 40.57 -9.84
C GLN A 251 24.13 40.40 -8.39
N SER A 252 24.42 39.25 -7.79
CA SER A 252 25.44 39.13 -6.73
C SER A 252 25.49 37.71 -6.15
N ALA A 253 26.73 37.21 -6.01
CA ALA A 253 27.24 36.16 -5.12
C ALA A 253 26.29 35.02 -4.69
N GLN A 254 26.53 33.86 -5.30
CA GLN A 254 26.69 32.55 -4.65
C GLN A 254 26.17 32.45 -3.19
N ARG A 255 24.86 32.24 -3.03
CA ARG A 255 24.31 31.57 -1.85
C ARG A 255 23.95 30.16 -2.27
N VAL A 256 24.88 29.24 -2.00
CA VAL A 256 24.53 27.84 -1.86
C VAL A 256 23.51 27.80 -0.73
N SER A 257 22.23 27.67 -1.08
CA SER A 257 21.20 27.33 -0.12
C SER A 257 21.51 25.92 0.37
N THR A 258 22.39 25.83 1.37
CA THR A 258 22.44 24.69 2.27
C THR A 258 21.02 24.53 2.78
N ALA A 259 20.28 23.58 2.21
CA ALA A 259 19.03 23.15 2.76
C ALA A 259 19.35 22.72 4.19
N THR A 260 19.00 23.57 5.15
CA THR A 260 19.14 23.30 6.56
C THR A 260 18.39 21.99 6.77
N PHE A 261 19.12 20.91 7.05
CA PHE A 261 18.52 19.64 7.43
C PHE A 261 17.74 19.90 8.71
N SER A 262 16.45 20.19 8.58
CA SER A 262 15.53 20.22 9.71
C SER A 262 15.72 18.88 10.42
N LYS A 263 16.19 18.91 11.68
CA LYS A 263 16.33 17.70 12.48
C LYS A 263 15.00 16.94 12.40
N SER A 264 15.06 15.72 11.88
CA SER A 264 13.88 14.87 11.79
C SER A 264 13.35 14.65 13.20
N THR A 265 12.16 15.17 13.48
CA THR A 265 11.50 14.97 14.77
C THR A 265 10.83 13.60 14.75
N THR A 266 10.89 12.89 15.89
CA THR A 266 10.26 11.58 16.05
C THR A 266 9.17 11.69 17.11
N SER A 267 7.97 11.23 16.80
CA SER A 267 6.86 11.07 17.74
C SER A 267 6.49 9.59 17.84
N THR A 268 5.99 9.13 18.98
CA THR A 268 5.47 7.77 19.13
C THR A 268 4.01 7.86 19.52
N HIS A 269 3.14 7.31 18.69
CA HIS A 269 1.71 7.17 18.95
C HIS A 269 1.49 5.85 19.67
N ALA A 270 1.56 5.87 21.00
CA ALA A 270 1.17 4.74 21.83
C ALA A 270 -0.35 4.82 22.07
N VAL A 271 -1.09 3.85 21.55
CA VAL A 271 -2.54 3.80 21.72
C VAL A 271 -2.93 2.94 22.92
N ASP A 272 -2.17 1.86 23.13
CA ASP A 272 -2.22 0.99 24.30
C ASP A 272 -0.83 0.31 24.48
N PRO A 273 -0.57 -0.44 25.56
CA PRO A 273 0.74 -1.06 25.81
C PRO A 273 1.22 -2.02 24.69
N SER A 274 0.31 -2.56 23.89
CA SER A 274 0.59 -3.51 22.80
C SER A 274 0.51 -2.89 21.40
N THR A 275 -0.11 -1.70 21.26
CA THR A 275 -0.31 -1.00 19.99
C THR A 275 0.40 0.34 20.00
N PHE A 276 1.50 0.42 19.26
CA PHE A 276 2.23 1.66 19.05
C PHE A 276 2.69 1.82 17.61
N LEU A 277 2.78 3.08 17.17
CA LEU A 277 3.28 3.45 15.85
C LEU A 277 4.25 4.63 16.01
N THR A 278 5.52 4.41 15.65
CA THR A 278 6.51 5.48 15.62
C THR A 278 6.38 6.26 14.32
N VAL A 279 6.35 7.58 14.42
CA VAL A 279 6.34 8.51 13.30
C VAL A 279 7.66 9.27 13.28
N ILE A 280 8.33 9.24 12.15
CA ILE A 280 9.51 10.04 11.86
C ILE A 280 9.11 11.11 10.85
N HIS A 281 9.27 12.37 11.18
CA HIS A 281 8.97 13.46 10.27
C HIS A 281 10.07 13.59 9.24
N ALA A 282 9.80 13.10 8.03
CA ALA A 282 10.73 13.08 6.92
C ALA A 282 10.00 13.00 5.58
N GLY A 283 10.71 13.36 4.50
CA GLY A 283 10.11 13.56 3.19
C GLY A 283 9.33 14.88 3.10
N LYS A 284 8.65 15.06 1.98
CA LYS A 284 7.84 16.24 1.67
C LYS A 284 6.53 15.82 1.00
N PRO A 285 5.44 16.59 1.18
CA PRO A 285 4.23 16.38 0.40
C PRO A 285 4.54 16.49 -1.10
N VAL A 286 3.92 15.64 -1.90
CA VAL A 286 4.09 15.61 -3.35
C VAL A 286 2.78 16.00 -4.01
N ALA A 287 2.85 16.92 -4.96
CA ALA A 287 1.69 17.42 -5.68
C ALA A 287 1.06 16.31 -6.54
N SER A 288 -0.28 16.23 -6.56
CA SER A 288 -1.01 15.12 -7.19
C SER A 288 -0.70 14.96 -8.68
N GLU A 289 -0.42 16.05 -9.37
CA GLU A 289 -0.06 16.11 -10.78
C GLU A 289 1.32 15.50 -11.09
N SER A 290 2.17 15.34 -10.08
CA SER A 290 3.55 14.88 -10.25
C SER A 290 3.74 13.38 -10.00
N VAL A 291 2.72 12.68 -9.51
CA VAL A 291 2.81 11.26 -9.16
C VAL A 291 2.68 10.35 -10.38
N ILE A 292 3.37 9.21 -10.34
CA ILE A 292 3.55 8.30 -11.47
C ILE A 292 3.30 6.86 -11.00
N GLU A 293 2.56 6.11 -11.81
CA GLU A 293 2.48 4.66 -11.74
C GLU A 293 3.48 4.05 -12.75
N LEU A 294 4.23 3.05 -12.34
CA LEU A 294 5.22 2.35 -13.14
C LEU A 294 4.72 0.93 -13.47
N THR A 295 5.06 0.45 -14.67
CA THR A 295 4.83 -0.95 -15.03
C THR A 295 5.77 -1.38 -16.13
N THR A 296 5.91 -2.69 -16.30
CA THR A 296 6.70 -3.29 -17.38
C THR A 296 5.84 -4.15 -18.30
N ARG A 297 6.22 -4.22 -19.57
CA ARG A 297 5.56 -5.06 -20.57
C ARG A 297 6.60 -5.77 -21.43
N LYS A 298 6.42 -7.08 -21.60
CA LYS A 298 7.20 -7.89 -22.54
C LYS A 298 6.71 -7.64 -23.98
N GLY A 299 7.63 -7.47 -24.92
CA GLY A 299 7.34 -7.43 -26.36
C GLY A 299 7.12 -6.03 -26.95
N LEU A 300 6.81 -6.01 -28.25
CA LEU A 300 6.61 -4.81 -29.07
C LEU A 300 5.23 -4.15 -28.80
N ARG A 301 5.04 -2.94 -29.33
CA ARG A 301 3.80 -2.15 -29.21
C ARG A 301 2.60 -2.96 -29.73
N GLY A 302 1.48 -3.02 -28.99
CA GLY A 302 0.22 -3.60 -29.49
C GLY A 302 -0.62 -4.41 -28.49
N SER A 303 -0.03 -5.01 -27.44
CA SER A 303 -0.83 -5.74 -26.42
C SER A 303 -1.50 -4.79 -25.43
N THR A 304 -2.83 -4.62 -25.52
CA THR A 304 -3.65 -3.67 -24.74
C THR A 304 -4.24 -4.26 -23.45
N GLN A 305 -4.33 -5.59 -23.30
CA GLN A 305 -5.00 -6.22 -22.14
C GLN A 305 -4.40 -5.80 -20.78
N LYS A 306 -3.08 -5.62 -20.70
CA LYS A 306 -2.41 -5.15 -19.48
C LYS A 306 -2.74 -3.69 -19.13
N LEU A 307 -3.15 -2.87 -20.11
CA LEU A 307 -3.46 -1.46 -19.90
C LEU A 307 -4.85 -1.25 -19.31
N LYS A 308 -5.83 -2.12 -19.60
CA LYS A 308 -7.18 -2.05 -19.00
C LYS A 308 -7.13 -2.09 -17.47
N ASN A 309 -6.34 -3.00 -16.90
CA ASN A 309 -6.16 -3.14 -15.46
C ASN A 309 -5.39 -1.95 -14.85
N LYS A 310 -4.61 -1.23 -15.66
CA LYS A 310 -3.91 -0.02 -15.24
C LYS A 310 -4.81 1.20 -15.26
N TYR A 311 -5.77 1.30 -16.18
CA TYR A 311 -6.79 2.37 -16.14
C TYR A 311 -7.52 2.44 -14.79
N GLN A 312 -8.05 1.31 -14.30
CA GLN A 312 -8.73 1.26 -12.98
C GLN A 312 -7.80 1.69 -11.83
N GLN A 313 -6.52 1.32 -11.95
CA GLN A 313 -5.49 1.65 -10.97
C GLN A 313 -5.28 3.16 -10.87
N LEU A 314 -5.06 3.81 -12.01
CA LEU A 314 -4.91 5.26 -12.12
C LEU A 314 -6.18 6.00 -11.71
N TYR A 315 -7.35 5.51 -12.14
CA TYR A 315 -8.64 6.13 -11.83
C TYR A 315 -8.91 6.16 -10.32
N PHE A 316 -8.76 5.05 -9.58
CA PHE A 316 -9.02 5.08 -8.14
C PHE A 316 -7.90 5.72 -7.31
N SER A 317 -6.66 5.77 -7.80
CA SER A 317 -5.57 6.48 -7.11
C SER A 317 -5.48 7.96 -7.48
N GLN A 318 -6.21 8.40 -8.52
CA GLN A 318 -6.07 9.71 -9.13
C GLN A 318 -4.61 10.00 -9.51
N THR A 319 -3.97 9.01 -10.13
CA THR A 319 -2.59 9.11 -10.62
C THR A 319 -2.63 9.50 -12.10
N PRO A 320 -2.07 10.65 -12.49
CA PRO A 320 -2.23 11.21 -13.82
C PRO A 320 -1.41 10.48 -14.89
N GLU A 321 -0.25 9.92 -14.52
CA GLU A 321 0.69 9.34 -15.49
C GLU A 321 1.01 7.87 -15.19
N LEU A 322 1.03 7.08 -16.27
CA LEU A 322 1.53 5.72 -16.33
C LEU A 322 2.76 5.66 -17.23
N ILE A 323 3.88 5.22 -16.68
CA ILE A 323 5.09 4.93 -17.44
C ILE A 323 5.27 3.42 -17.61
N VAL A 324 5.39 2.99 -18.87
CA VAL A 324 5.51 1.59 -19.27
C VAL A 324 6.89 1.32 -19.86
N GLY A 325 7.72 0.56 -19.15
CA GLY A 325 8.98 0.05 -19.71
C GLY A 325 8.75 -1.16 -20.62
N LEU A 326 9.09 -1.05 -21.90
CA LEU A 326 9.03 -2.18 -22.84
C LEU A 326 10.34 -2.94 -22.82
N HIS A 327 10.26 -4.26 -22.63
CA HIS A 327 11.44 -5.09 -22.55
C HIS A 327 11.31 -6.42 -23.29
N ASN A 328 12.46 -6.97 -23.66
CA ASN A 328 12.61 -8.38 -24.01
C ASN A 328 13.55 -9.04 -22.98
N ASN A 329 13.00 -9.86 -22.09
CA ASN A 329 13.74 -10.57 -21.05
C ASN A 329 14.75 -9.68 -20.29
N GLY A 330 14.29 -8.55 -19.74
CA GLY A 330 15.11 -7.64 -18.95
C GLY A 330 15.90 -6.60 -19.75
N ARG A 331 16.00 -6.73 -21.08
CA ARG A 331 16.54 -5.67 -21.94
C ARG A 331 15.43 -4.69 -22.31
N PHE A 332 15.45 -3.51 -21.70
CA PHE A 332 14.53 -2.43 -21.95
C PHE A 332 14.99 -1.61 -23.15
N THR A 333 14.09 -1.40 -24.11
CA THR A 333 14.40 -0.72 -25.38
C THR A 333 13.56 0.52 -25.61
N ASP A 334 12.47 0.69 -24.86
CA ASP A 334 11.55 1.81 -25.00
C ASP A 334 10.84 2.08 -23.68
N VAL A 335 10.45 3.33 -23.45
CA VAL A 335 9.69 3.79 -22.28
C VAL A 335 8.53 4.63 -22.79
N GLN A 336 7.31 4.13 -22.58
CA GLN A 336 6.09 4.79 -23.04
C GLN A 336 5.42 5.54 -21.90
N ARG A 337 4.94 6.74 -22.18
CA ARG A 337 4.15 7.55 -21.25
C ARG A 337 2.70 7.55 -21.69
N ASN A 338 1.80 7.38 -20.74
CA ASN A 338 0.36 7.36 -20.96
C ASN A 338 -0.29 8.18 -19.84
N THR A 339 -1.38 8.84 -20.15
CA THR A 339 -2.25 9.49 -19.15
C THR A 339 -3.58 8.76 -19.02
N ILE A 340 -4.36 9.10 -17.99
CA ILE A 340 -5.74 8.59 -17.85
C ILE A 340 -6.56 8.90 -19.12
N GLU A 341 -6.42 10.10 -19.66
CA GLU A 341 -7.12 10.56 -20.87
C GLU A 341 -6.69 9.75 -22.08
N SER A 342 -5.39 9.47 -22.24
CA SER A 342 -4.90 8.62 -23.33
C SER A 342 -5.43 7.17 -23.24
N LEU A 343 -5.84 6.73 -22.04
CA LEU A 343 -6.43 5.43 -21.77
C LEU A 343 -7.97 5.47 -21.69
N ALA A 344 -8.59 6.61 -22.01
CA ALA A 344 -10.03 6.81 -21.90
C ALA A 344 -10.85 5.94 -22.86
N TYR A 345 -10.25 5.31 -23.86
CA TYR A 345 -10.93 4.28 -24.67
C TYR A 345 -11.34 3.05 -23.84
N PHE A 346 -10.78 2.87 -22.63
CA PHE A 346 -11.29 1.91 -21.65
C PHE A 346 -12.45 2.47 -20.81
N ALA A 347 -12.67 3.78 -20.80
CA ALA A 347 -13.63 4.45 -19.92
C ALA A 347 -15.07 4.04 -20.23
N ASP A 348 -15.48 3.94 -21.50
CA ASP A 348 -16.86 3.59 -21.85
C ASP A 348 -17.27 2.21 -21.33
N GLY A 349 -16.35 1.23 -21.40
CA GLY A 349 -16.54 -0.10 -20.82
C GLY A 349 -16.37 -0.16 -19.29
N VAL A 350 -16.02 0.94 -18.64
CA VAL A 350 -15.83 1.05 -17.17
C VAL A 350 -16.93 1.92 -16.54
N GLN A 351 -17.47 2.92 -17.22
CA GLN A 351 -18.42 3.89 -16.67
C GLN A 351 -19.70 3.23 -16.14
N GLY A 352 -20.32 2.32 -16.92
CA GLY A 352 -21.48 1.56 -16.44
C GLY A 352 -21.15 0.73 -15.19
N ARG A 353 -19.97 0.11 -15.16
CA ARG A 353 -19.50 -0.64 -13.97
C ARG A 353 -19.20 0.27 -12.78
N LEU A 354 -18.75 1.50 -12.99
CA LEU A 354 -18.55 2.48 -11.92
C LEU A 354 -19.88 2.95 -11.33
N ALA A 355 -20.90 3.16 -12.16
CA ALA A 355 -22.27 3.45 -11.69
C ALA A 355 -22.82 2.30 -10.85
N THR A 356 -22.67 1.06 -11.34
CA THR A 356 -23.01 -0.15 -10.57
C THR A 356 -22.22 -0.26 -9.28
N LEU A 357 -20.91 0.02 -9.29
CA LEU A 357 -20.08 0.02 -8.10
C LEU A 357 -20.58 1.02 -7.05
N GLY A 358 -20.99 2.22 -7.46
CA GLY A 358 -21.55 3.22 -6.55
C GLY A 358 -22.79 2.70 -5.81
N LYS A 359 -23.69 2.01 -6.51
CA LYS A 359 -24.87 1.38 -5.88
C LYS A 359 -24.47 0.21 -4.99
N ALA A 360 -23.56 -0.64 -5.44
CA ALA A 360 -23.05 -1.75 -4.64
C ALA A 360 -22.37 -1.30 -3.35
N LEU A 361 -21.66 -0.17 -3.37
CA LEU A 361 -21.09 0.42 -2.15
C LEU A 361 -22.19 0.86 -1.18
N ARG A 362 -23.32 1.41 -1.66
CA ARG A 362 -24.47 1.72 -0.80
C ARG A 362 -25.07 0.46 -0.18
N ASP A 363 -25.28 -0.59 -0.98
CA ASP A 363 -25.79 -1.87 -0.48
C ASP A 363 -24.85 -2.48 0.60
N ILE A 364 -23.53 -2.35 0.42
CA ILE A 364 -22.52 -2.76 1.41
C ILE A 364 -22.61 -1.88 2.67
N GLN A 365 -22.78 -0.57 2.53
CA GLN A 365 -22.93 0.34 3.67
C GLN A 365 -24.17 0.01 4.48
N ASP A 366 -25.32 -0.15 3.84
CA ASP A 366 -26.59 -0.49 4.50
C ASP A 366 -26.48 -1.81 5.26
N LEU A 367 -25.81 -2.81 4.68
CA LEU A 367 -25.55 -4.08 5.32
C LEU A 367 -24.69 -3.93 6.59
N VAL A 368 -23.60 -3.17 6.52
CA VAL A 368 -22.69 -2.94 7.65
C VAL A 368 -23.37 -2.12 8.74
N VAL A 369 -24.17 -1.11 8.37
CA VAL A 369 -24.98 -0.31 9.30
C VAL A 369 -26.00 -1.19 10.01
N LYS A 370 -26.73 -2.05 9.27
CA LYS A 370 -27.70 -3.00 9.83
C LYS A 370 -27.06 -3.98 10.81
N SER A 371 -25.81 -4.39 10.56
CA SER A 371 -25.05 -5.27 11.46
C SER A 371 -24.63 -4.57 12.77
N GLY A 372 -24.69 -3.23 12.83
CA GLY A 372 -24.39 -2.45 14.03
C GLY A 372 -22.90 -2.35 14.36
N ARG A 373 -22.60 -1.63 15.45
CA ARG A 373 -21.22 -1.31 15.90
C ARG A 373 -20.38 -2.53 16.27
N GLU A 374 -21.02 -3.52 16.87
CA GLU A 374 -20.37 -4.80 17.22
C GLU A 374 -20.29 -5.76 16.02
N GLY A 375 -21.00 -5.44 14.93
CA GLY A 375 -20.97 -6.19 13.68
C GLY A 375 -19.57 -6.32 13.10
N ARG A 376 -19.21 -7.55 12.69
CA ARG A 376 -17.95 -7.84 11.99
C ARG A 376 -18.28 -8.71 10.79
N LEU A 377 -18.22 -8.11 9.61
CA LEU A 377 -18.53 -8.81 8.36
C LEU A 377 -17.28 -9.03 7.51
N SER A 378 -17.33 -10.01 6.62
CA SER A 378 -16.35 -10.21 5.56
C SER A 378 -17.06 -10.45 4.24
N LEU A 379 -16.65 -9.70 3.21
CA LEU A 379 -17.02 -9.97 1.84
C LEU A 379 -16.08 -11.03 1.26
N ILE A 380 -16.63 -12.10 0.70
CA ILE A 380 -15.89 -13.15 0.00
C ILE A 380 -16.33 -13.18 -1.46
N GLY A 381 -15.45 -12.71 -2.33
CA GLY A 381 -15.61 -12.92 -3.77
C GLY A 381 -15.27 -14.37 -4.09
N ARG A 382 -16.26 -15.16 -4.55
CA ARG A 382 -16.09 -16.57 -4.94
C ARG A 382 -16.80 -16.80 -6.27
N GLY A 383 -16.03 -17.03 -7.34
CA GLY A 383 -16.64 -17.15 -8.66
C GLY A 383 -17.26 -15.83 -9.06
N ARG A 384 -18.56 -15.77 -9.38
CA ARG A 384 -19.25 -14.51 -9.71
C ARG A 384 -20.00 -13.90 -8.52
N ASP A 385 -20.01 -14.59 -7.39
CA ASP A 385 -20.81 -14.20 -6.23
C ASP A 385 -19.97 -13.39 -5.25
N LEU A 386 -20.67 -12.52 -4.51
CA LEU A 386 -20.13 -11.81 -3.36
C LEU A 386 -20.88 -12.26 -2.10
N LEU A 387 -20.29 -13.22 -1.42
CA LEU A 387 -20.84 -13.81 -0.20
C LEU A 387 -20.48 -12.92 1.00
N VAL A 388 -21.39 -12.82 1.97
CA VAL A 388 -21.17 -12.10 3.23
C VAL A 388 -21.10 -13.12 4.35
N PHE A 389 -20.04 -13.07 5.13
CA PHE A 389 -19.86 -13.91 6.32
C PHE A 389 -19.74 -13.03 7.56
N GLU A 390 -20.11 -13.57 8.72
CA GLU A 390 -19.72 -13.01 10.00
C GLU A 390 -18.28 -13.41 10.33
N ARG A 391 -17.53 -12.51 10.96
CA ARG A 391 -16.24 -12.83 11.55
C ARG A 391 -16.44 -13.26 13.00
N LEU A 392 -15.81 -14.37 13.38
CA LEU A 392 -15.87 -14.89 14.75
C LEU A 392 -15.08 -14.03 15.75
N SER A 393 -14.12 -13.24 15.25
CA SER A 393 -13.34 -12.33 16.07
C SER A 393 -13.96 -10.95 16.11
N ALA A 394 -14.06 -10.37 17.31
CA ALA A 394 -14.44 -8.97 17.53
C ALA A 394 -13.30 -7.97 17.21
N ALA A 395 -12.13 -8.46 16.78
CA ALA A 395 -10.95 -7.63 16.51
C ALA A 395 -11.30 -6.45 15.59
N SER A 396 -10.89 -5.26 16.03
CA SER A 396 -11.13 -4.00 15.35
C SER A 396 -10.02 -3.70 14.34
N CYS A 397 -10.33 -2.98 13.28
CA CYS A 397 -9.36 -2.51 12.28
C CYS A 397 -8.63 -1.22 12.73
N LEU A 398 -9.19 -0.55 13.75
CA LEU A 398 -8.69 0.67 14.38
C LEU A 398 -8.79 0.56 15.91
N PRO A 399 -7.89 1.20 16.67
CA PRO A 399 -8.09 1.32 18.11
C PRO A 399 -9.34 2.14 18.47
N GLU A 400 -9.92 1.87 19.64
CA GLU A 400 -11.18 2.48 20.09
C GLU A 400 -11.13 4.02 20.12
N ILE A 401 -10.00 4.60 20.54
CA ILE A 401 -9.83 6.06 20.59
C ILE A 401 -10.01 6.72 19.21
N TYR A 402 -9.67 6.03 18.12
CA TYR A 402 -9.86 6.53 16.77
C TYR A 402 -11.29 6.30 16.27
N LEU A 403 -11.98 5.24 16.71
CA LEU A 403 -13.38 5.00 16.37
C LEU A 403 -14.32 6.09 16.89
N LYS A 404 -13.99 6.70 18.05
CA LYS A 404 -14.75 7.82 18.63
C LYS A 404 -14.85 9.03 17.70
N ARG A 405 -13.90 9.22 16.78
CA ARG A 405 -13.88 10.36 15.85
C ARG A 405 -15.01 10.33 14.81
N PHE A 406 -15.59 9.16 14.56
CA PHE A 406 -16.66 8.98 13.58
C PHE A 406 -18.05 9.22 14.18
N VAL A 407 -18.14 9.51 15.48
CA VAL A 407 -19.37 9.89 16.16
C VAL A 407 -19.49 11.41 16.08
N LYS A 408 -20.65 11.93 15.64
CA LYS A 408 -20.91 13.37 15.72
C LYS A 408 -20.86 13.80 17.19
N SER A 409 -20.09 14.84 17.50
CA SER A 409 -20.25 15.55 18.77
C SER A 409 -21.68 16.07 18.82
N GLY A 410 -22.44 15.66 19.85
CA GLY A 410 -23.80 16.11 20.08
C GLY A 410 -23.88 17.58 20.46
#